data_AF-A0A1C7GQA4-F1
#
_entry.id   AF-A0A1C7GQA4-F1
#
_cell.length_a   1.000
_cell.length_b   1.000
_cell.length_c   1.000
_cell.angle_alpha   90.00
_cell.angle_beta   90.00
_cell.angle_gamma   90.00
#
_symmetry.space_group_name_H-M   'P 1'
#
loop_
_entity.id
_entity.type
_entity.pdbx_description
1 polymer ?
#
loop_
_entity_poly.entity_id
_entity_poly.type
_entity_poly.pdbx_seq_one_letter_code
_entity_poly.pdbx_strand_id
1 'polypeptide(L)'
;MLPNRNEGTNPVLLKALLTSLVKDAGVAPGDITVYDVSRLFPDYMVELCTQGELNGVNFVGRNNGVADESAPIVWSHDFSGRVNYLPTCVMEARYVINLANLKGHSYGITLCGKNHFGSFINGNALRPPEGANLHQWLTRDEMGIYSPLVDLMANADLGGKTVLYMLDALICAPSEGASITKENSTWQQAPFNGGFTASVFVSQDPVAIDSVGADFLSSEPTVTNYNRAAASVNNENYLHEAGLVNSAPSGTAYTDSRGHTVTNLGVHEHWNNSAEKKYSRNLGKDEGIELVRAG
;
A
#
# COMPACT_ATOMS: atom_id res chain seq x y z
N MET A 1 17.26 -18.58 -16.79
CA MET A 1 16.25 -17.56 -17.14
C MET A 1 15.15 -17.66 -16.10
N LEU A 2 15.18 -16.83 -15.06
CA LEU A 2 14.05 -16.73 -14.12
C LEU A 2 12.94 -15.95 -14.86
N PRO A 3 11.70 -16.44 -14.92
CA PRO A 3 10.61 -15.68 -15.51
C PRO A 3 10.30 -14.51 -14.57
N ASN A 4 10.96 -13.36 -14.80
CA ASN A 4 10.77 -12.09 -14.11
C ASN A 4 9.36 -11.53 -14.39
N ARG A 5 8.34 -12.05 -13.72
CA ARG A 5 7.15 -11.25 -13.41
C ARG A 5 7.24 -10.86 -11.95
N ASN A 6 8.00 -9.79 -11.69
CA ASN A 6 8.19 -9.23 -10.35
C ASN A 6 6.96 -8.38 -9.98
N GLU A 7 5.80 -9.02 -9.88
CA GLU A 7 4.53 -8.36 -9.53
C GLU A 7 4.19 -8.43 -8.03
N GLY A 8 4.95 -9.19 -7.24
CA GLY A 8 4.69 -9.44 -5.80
C GLY A 8 5.74 -8.85 -4.86
N THR A 9 5.50 -8.99 -3.56
CA THR A 9 6.37 -8.55 -2.46
C THR A 9 7.74 -9.23 -2.52
N ASN A 10 8.82 -8.52 -2.16
CA ASN A 10 10.15 -9.10 -2.11
C ASN A 10 10.24 -10.17 -0.99
N PRO A 11 10.58 -11.42 -1.33
CA PRO A 11 10.62 -12.53 -0.36
C PRO A 11 11.72 -12.33 0.71
N VAL A 12 12.80 -11.60 0.40
CA VAL A 12 13.89 -11.33 1.35
C VAL A 12 13.45 -10.31 2.41
N LEU A 13 12.79 -9.23 1.98
CA LEU A 13 12.27 -8.22 2.92
C LEU A 13 11.14 -8.80 3.77
N LEU A 14 10.24 -9.59 3.17
CA LEU A 14 9.21 -10.31 3.90
C LEU A 14 9.82 -11.21 4.98
N LYS A 15 10.82 -12.03 4.63
CA LYS A 15 11.52 -12.86 5.60
C LYS A 15 12.15 -12.03 6.73
N ALA A 16 12.77 -10.90 6.40
CA ALA A 16 13.39 -10.02 7.40
C ALA A 16 12.36 -9.46 8.39
N LEU A 17 11.20 -9.00 7.89
CA LEU A 17 10.08 -8.56 8.73
C LEU A 17 9.58 -9.70 9.63
N LEU A 18 9.29 -10.86 9.06
CA LEU A 18 8.83 -12.02 9.82
C LEU A 18 9.83 -12.45 10.90
N THR A 19 11.12 -12.43 10.56
CA THR A 19 12.22 -12.73 11.48
C THR A 19 12.24 -11.75 12.64
N SER A 20 12.10 -10.45 12.38
CA SER A 20 12.08 -9.43 13.44
C SER A 20 10.85 -9.56 14.34
N LEU A 21 9.67 -9.87 13.78
CA LEU A 21 8.47 -10.13 14.58
C LEU A 21 8.65 -11.30 15.54
N VAL A 22 9.27 -12.40 15.07
CA VAL A 22 9.52 -13.58 15.91
C VAL A 22 10.62 -13.32 16.93
N LYS A 23 11.78 -12.80 16.51
CA LYS A 23 12.96 -12.66 17.36
C LYS A 23 12.90 -11.47 18.31
N ASP A 24 12.48 -10.32 17.80
CA ASP A 24 12.61 -9.05 18.51
C ASP A 24 11.31 -8.68 19.22
N ALA A 25 10.16 -8.97 18.58
CA ALA A 25 8.84 -8.72 19.17
C ALA A 25 8.25 -9.95 19.90
N GLY A 26 8.87 -11.12 19.79
CA GLY A 26 8.46 -12.34 20.50
C GLY A 26 7.11 -12.92 20.03
N VAL A 27 6.66 -12.59 18.82
CA VAL A 27 5.42 -13.11 18.25
C VAL A 27 5.62 -14.58 17.90
N ALA A 28 4.71 -15.46 18.31
CA ALA A 28 4.79 -16.86 17.92
C ALA A 28 4.57 -16.99 16.40
N PRO A 29 5.38 -17.78 15.66
CA PRO A 29 5.23 -17.92 14.21
C PRO A 29 3.80 -18.31 13.78
N GLY A 30 3.15 -19.19 14.56
CA GLY A 30 1.77 -19.63 14.32
C GLY A 30 0.71 -18.53 14.42
N ASP A 31 1.01 -17.43 15.09
CA ASP A 31 0.12 -16.26 15.21
C ASP A 31 0.29 -15.28 14.05
N ILE A 32 1.21 -15.54 13.12
CA ILE A 32 1.49 -14.69 11.96
C ILE A 32 0.83 -15.27 10.72
N THR A 33 0.10 -14.42 10.00
CA THR A 33 -0.45 -14.75 8.67
C THR A 33 0.02 -13.71 7.66
N VAL A 34 0.67 -14.17 6.60
CA VAL A 34 0.95 -13.37 5.40
C VAL A 34 -0.21 -13.56 4.43
N TYR A 35 -0.81 -12.47 3.94
CA TYR A 35 -1.98 -12.58 3.07
C TYR A 35 -1.92 -11.64 1.86
N ASP A 36 -2.50 -12.12 0.76
CA ASP A 36 -2.91 -11.34 -0.43
C ASP A 36 -3.90 -12.22 -1.19
N VAL A 37 -5.19 -11.97 -0.99
CA VAL A 37 -6.27 -12.81 -1.55
C VAL A 37 -6.51 -12.58 -3.04
N SER A 38 -5.77 -11.67 -3.66
CA SER A 38 -5.75 -11.47 -5.11
C SER A 38 -4.63 -12.24 -5.82
N ARG A 39 -3.62 -12.71 -5.08
CA ARG A 39 -2.40 -13.33 -5.62
C ARG A 39 -2.18 -14.77 -5.13
N LEU A 40 -1.33 -15.49 -5.84
CA LEU A 40 -0.78 -16.76 -5.37
C LEU A 40 0.61 -16.49 -4.81
N PHE A 41 0.94 -17.10 -3.68
CA PHE A 41 2.29 -17.10 -3.15
C PHE A 41 3.13 -18.15 -3.88
N PRO A 42 4.29 -17.78 -4.46
CA PRO A 42 5.20 -18.77 -5.06
C PRO A 42 5.79 -19.70 -3.99
N ASP A 43 5.97 -20.98 -4.33
CA ASP A 43 6.50 -21.99 -3.40
C ASP A 43 7.83 -21.59 -2.77
N TYR A 44 8.75 -21.00 -3.55
CA TYR A 44 10.04 -20.55 -3.04
C TYR A 44 9.92 -19.45 -1.97
N MET A 45 8.88 -18.61 -2.03
CA MET A 45 8.65 -17.55 -1.05
C MET A 45 8.10 -18.15 0.24
N VAL A 46 7.12 -19.05 0.11
CA VAL A 46 6.54 -19.76 1.25
C VAL A 46 7.64 -20.57 1.96
N GLU A 47 8.44 -21.32 1.22
CA GLU A 47 9.57 -22.08 1.76
C GLU A 47 10.57 -21.15 2.49
N LEU A 48 10.98 -20.06 1.85
CA LEU A 48 11.94 -19.12 2.45
C LEU A 48 11.44 -18.50 3.77
N CYS A 49 10.12 -18.30 3.88
CA CYS A 49 9.46 -17.61 4.98
C CYS A 49 8.83 -18.56 6.02
N THR A 50 9.00 -19.88 5.88
CA THR A 50 8.48 -20.87 6.85
C THR A 50 9.56 -21.82 7.37
N GLN A 51 10.83 -21.55 7.07
CA GLN A 51 11.97 -22.35 7.54
C GLN A 51 12.47 -21.91 8.93
N GLY A 52 13.00 -22.87 9.68
CA GLY A 52 13.70 -22.63 10.94
C GLY A 52 12.78 -22.02 12.01
N GLU A 53 13.16 -20.86 12.54
CA GLU A 53 12.37 -20.12 13.53
C GLU A 53 11.05 -19.58 13.01
N LEU A 54 10.87 -19.51 11.69
CA LEU A 54 9.62 -19.09 11.05
C LEU A 54 8.65 -20.26 10.81
N ASN A 55 9.01 -21.47 11.26
CA ASN A 55 8.13 -22.63 11.14
C ASN A 55 6.82 -22.39 11.88
N GLY A 56 5.72 -22.36 11.13
CA GLY A 56 4.37 -22.06 11.64
C GLY A 56 3.74 -20.82 11.04
N VAL A 57 4.49 -19.93 10.36
CA VAL A 57 3.90 -18.78 9.65
C VAL A 57 2.90 -19.25 8.59
N ASN A 58 1.70 -18.69 8.61
CA ASN A 58 0.62 -19.04 7.70
C ASN A 58 0.65 -18.16 6.44
N PHE A 59 0.23 -18.72 5.31
CA PHE A 59 0.08 -18.02 4.04
C PHE A 59 -1.34 -18.16 3.50
N VAL A 60 -2.02 -17.03 3.28
CA VAL A 60 -3.39 -16.97 2.78
C VAL A 60 -3.43 -16.17 1.48
N GLY A 61 -3.44 -16.89 0.36
CA GLY A 61 -3.54 -16.34 -0.98
C GLY A 61 -4.90 -16.56 -1.61
N ARG A 62 -5.01 -16.26 -2.90
CA ARG A 62 -6.22 -16.42 -3.73
C ARG A 62 -6.81 -17.84 -3.71
N ASN A 63 -5.98 -18.87 -3.54
CA ASN A 63 -6.40 -20.27 -3.60
C ASN A 63 -6.98 -20.81 -2.29
N ASN A 64 -6.73 -20.15 -1.15
CA ASN A 64 -7.16 -20.62 0.16
C ASN A 64 -7.77 -19.52 1.05
N GLY A 65 -7.86 -18.28 0.57
CA GLY A 65 -8.59 -17.19 1.23
C GLY A 65 -10.08 -17.49 1.32
N VAL A 66 -10.64 -17.31 2.52
CA VAL A 66 -12.07 -17.49 2.81
C VAL A 66 -12.64 -16.13 3.17
N ALA A 67 -13.72 -15.74 2.50
CA ALA A 67 -14.44 -14.50 2.78
C ALA A 67 -15.22 -14.62 4.10
N ASP A 68 -15.21 -13.55 4.91
CA ASP A 68 -16.20 -13.41 5.98
C ASP A 68 -17.48 -12.75 5.41
N GLU A 69 -18.41 -13.59 4.96
CA GLU A 69 -19.66 -13.13 4.34
C GLU A 69 -20.62 -12.45 5.33
N SER A 70 -20.32 -12.46 6.63
CA SER A 70 -21.13 -11.79 7.65
C SER A 70 -20.88 -10.28 7.74
N ALA A 71 -19.77 -9.80 7.18
CA ALA A 71 -19.32 -8.40 7.28
C ALA A 71 -18.92 -7.85 5.89
N PRO A 72 -19.88 -7.43 5.04
CA PRO A 72 -19.57 -6.80 3.77
C PRO A 72 -18.87 -5.45 3.97
N ILE A 73 -17.92 -5.13 3.08
CA ILE A 73 -17.37 -3.78 2.98
C ILE A 73 -18.48 -2.83 2.51
N VAL A 74 -18.70 -1.78 3.30
CA VAL A 74 -19.63 -0.70 3.00
C VAL A 74 -18.85 0.47 2.41
N TRP A 75 -19.12 0.81 1.15
CA TRP A 75 -18.53 1.95 0.47
C TRP A 75 -19.27 3.24 0.83
N SER A 76 -18.54 4.34 0.96
CA SER A 76 -19.10 5.65 1.28
C SER A 76 -19.71 6.38 0.07
N HIS A 77 -19.71 5.72 -1.09
CA HIS A 77 -20.34 6.19 -2.32
C HIS A 77 -21.23 5.10 -2.92
N ASP A 78 -22.38 5.50 -3.47
CA ASP A 78 -23.30 4.56 -4.11
C ASP A 78 -22.87 4.25 -5.55
N PHE A 79 -22.53 2.99 -5.81
CA PHE A 79 -22.24 2.47 -7.13
C PHE A 79 -22.54 0.98 -7.22
N SER A 80 -22.82 0.49 -8.43
CA SER A 80 -23.03 -0.94 -8.67
C SER A 80 -21.70 -1.69 -8.79
N GLY A 81 -21.58 -2.82 -8.10
CA GLY A 81 -20.46 -3.74 -8.17
C GLY A 81 -20.78 -5.03 -7.43
N ARG A 82 -19.88 -6.01 -7.44
CA ARG A 82 -20.03 -7.19 -6.56
C ARG A 82 -19.84 -6.80 -5.10
N VAL A 83 -20.52 -7.50 -4.20
CA VAL A 83 -20.30 -7.38 -2.75
C VAL A 83 -18.89 -7.85 -2.42
N ASN A 84 -18.21 -7.13 -1.54
CA ASN A 84 -16.81 -7.37 -1.20
C ASN A 84 -16.72 -7.72 0.28
N TYR A 85 -15.93 -8.72 0.60
CA TYR A 85 -15.71 -9.19 1.97
C TYR A 85 -14.22 -9.25 2.25
N LEU A 86 -13.82 -8.85 3.45
CA LEU A 86 -12.47 -9.13 3.94
C LEU A 86 -12.31 -10.63 4.21
N PRO A 87 -11.10 -11.21 4.08
CA PRO A 87 -10.89 -12.60 4.43
C PRO A 87 -10.95 -12.80 5.95
N THR A 88 -11.33 -13.99 6.39
CA THR A 88 -11.45 -14.34 7.82
C THR A 88 -10.17 -14.06 8.60
N CYS A 89 -8.99 -14.32 8.01
CA CYS A 89 -7.72 -14.02 8.66
C CYS A 89 -7.49 -12.52 8.97
N VAL A 90 -8.08 -11.61 8.20
CA VAL A 90 -8.05 -10.15 8.46
C VAL A 90 -9.10 -9.78 9.51
N MET A 91 -10.28 -10.39 9.46
CA MET A 91 -11.32 -10.18 10.46
C MET A 91 -10.88 -10.65 11.86
N GLU A 92 -10.20 -11.79 11.94
CA GLU A 92 -9.69 -12.39 13.17
C GLU A 92 -8.39 -11.74 13.68
N ALA A 93 -7.63 -11.07 12.79
CA ALA A 93 -6.41 -10.41 13.17
C ALA A 93 -6.66 -9.32 14.25
N ARG A 94 -5.73 -9.23 15.19
CA ARG A 94 -5.69 -8.13 16.17
C ARG A 94 -4.97 -6.90 15.63
N TYR A 95 -3.91 -7.12 14.85
CA TYR A 95 -3.09 -6.09 14.25
C TYR A 95 -2.77 -6.48 12.80
N VAL A 96 -2.64 -5.48 11.93
CA VAL A 96 -2.25 -5.63 10.53
C VAL A 96 -0.95 -4.85 10.31
N ILE A 97 -0.06 -5.39 9.48
CA ILE A 97 1.09 -4.68 8.94
C ILE A 97 0.88 -4.58 7.43
N ASN A 98 0.88 -3.37 6.89
CA ASN A 98 0.72 -3.13 5.47
C ASN A 98 2.10 -2.99 4.81
N LEU A 99 2.59 -4.09 4.22
CA LEU A 99 3.84 -4.12 3.44
C LEU A 99 3.52 -4.00 1.95
N ALA A 100 3.73 -2.81 1.39
CA ALA A 100 3.45 -2.48 0.00
C ALA A 100 4.75 -2.25 -0.80
N ASN A 101 4.67 -2.35 -2.12
CA ASN A 101 5.79 -2.00 -3.01
C ASN A 101 5.75 -0.50 -3.35
N LEU A 102 6.89 0.20 -3.31
CA LEU A 102 7.06 1.53 -3.89
C LEU A 102 7.23 1.41 -5.42
N LYS A 103 6.18 1.65 -6.20
CA LYS A 103 6.27 1.57 -7.67
C LYS A 103 5.21 2.39 -8.41
N GLY A 104 5.48 2.70 -9.67
CA GLY A 104 4.46 3.20 -10.59
C GLY A 104 3.43 2.12 -10.97
N HIS A 105 2.27 2.54 -11.45
CA HIS A 105 1.26 1.69 -12.11
C HIS A 105 0.56 2.43 -13.26
N SER A 106 0.07 1.77 -14.30
CA SER A 106 -0.75 2.41 -15.35
C SER A 106 -2.04 3.06 -14.82
N TYR A 107 -2.46 2.73 -13.60
CA TYR A 107 -3.65 3.26 -12.91
C TYR A 107 -3.22 4.09 -11.68
N GLY A 108 -2.20 4.92 -11.82
CA GLY A 108 -1.66 5.80 -10.76
C GLY A 108 -0.33 5.31 -10.19
N ILE A 109 -0.21 5.31 -8.87
CA ILE A 109 0.95 4.76 -8.16
C ILE A 109 0.54 3.58 -7.29
N THR A 110 1.48 2.71 -6.93
CA THR A 110 1.26 1.63 -5.96
C THR A 110 1.99 1.99 -4.68
N LEU A 111 1.23 2.12 -3.60
CA LEU A 111 1.65 2.45 -2.25
C LEU A 111 0.73 1.72 -1.26
N CYS A 112 0.74 2.07 0.03
CA CYS A 112 0.03 1.33 1.08
C CYS A 112 -1.50 1.36 0.90
N GLY A 113 -2.09 2.51 0.57
CA GLY A 113 -3.53 2.64 0.34
C GLY A 113 -4.01 1.72 -0.78
N LYS A 114 -3.27 1.68 -1.90
CA LYS A 114 -3.57 0.78 -3.03
C LYS A 114 -3.30 -0.69 -2.74
N ASN A 115 -2.40 -1.00 -1.81
CA ASN A 115 -2.09 -2.37 -1.40
C ASN A 115 -3.33 -3.10 -0.83
N HIS A 116 -4.28 -2.35 -0.25
CA HIS A 116 -5.54 -2.89 0.25
C HIS A 116 -6.43 -3.51 -0.84
N PHE A 117 -6.17 -3.28 -2.14
CA PHE A 117 -6.86 -4.03 -3.20
C PHE A 117 -6.56 -5.54 -3.20
N GLY A 118 -5.50 -5.97 -2.52
CA GLY A 118 -5.22 -7.38 -2.24
C GLY A 118 -6.00 -7.96 -1.06
N SER A 119 -6.92 -7.20 -0.44
CA SER A 119 -7.54 -7.54 0.85
C SER A 119 -9.02 -7.93 0.81
N PHE A 120 -9.65 -8.07 -0.36
CA PHE A 120 -11.06 -8.47 -0.40
C PHE A 120 -11.39 -9.50 -1.48
N ILE A 121 -12.45 -10.25 -1.21
CA ILE A 121 -12.96 -11.35 -2.01
C ILE A 121 -14.38 -10.98 -2.46
N ASN A 122 -14.64 -11.14 -3.76
CA ASN A 122 -15.95 -10.86 -4.37
C ASN A 122 -16.28 -11.84 -5.52
N GLY A 123 -15.63 -13.00 -5.53
CA GLY A 123 -15.77 -14.00 -6.59
C GLY A 123 -15.15 -13.63 -7.94
N ASN A 124 -14.54 -12.45 -8.12
CA ASN A 124 -13.64 -12.16 -9.23
C ASN A 124 -12.17 -12.31 -8.76
N ALA A 125 -11.75 -13.56 -8.57
CA ALA A 125 -10.49 -13.87 -7.89
C ALA A 125 -9.24 -13.29 -8.58
N LEU A 126 -9.25 -13.12 -9.91
CA LEU A 126 -8.11 -12.57 -10.65
C LEU A 126 -8.05 -11.04 -10.61
N ARG A 127 -9.20 -10.38 -10.48
CA ARG A 127 -9.33 -8.93 -10.52
C ARG A 127 -10.42 -8.44 -9.56
N PRO A 128 -10.22 -8.55 -8.24
CA PRO A 128 -11.23 -8.12 -7.28
C PRO A 128 -11.65 -6.65 -7.48
N PRO A 129 -10.75 -5.67 -7.72
CA PRO A 129 -11.16 -4.28 -7.95
C PRO A 129 -12.03 -4.08 -9.21
N GLU A 130 -11.83 -4.89 -10.25
CA GLU A 130 -12.70 -4.90 -11.45
C GLU A 130 -14.09 -5.45 -11.09
N GLY A 131 -14.15 -6.57 -10.35
CA GLY A 131 -15.41 -7.13 -9.87
C GLY A 131 -16.21 -6.18 -8.97
N ALA A 132 -15.50 -5.35 -8.20
CA ALA A 132 -16.08 -4.32 -7.36
C ALA A 132 -16.47 -3.04 -8.12
N ASN A 133 -16.16 -2.93 -9.42
CA ASN A 133 -16.37 -1.74 -10.23
C ASN A 133 -15.61 -0.48 -9.73
N LEU A 134 -14.41 -0.68 -9.18
CA LEU A 134 -13.60 0.40 -8.58
C LEU A 134 -12.64 1.06 -9.57
N HIS A 135 -12.30 0.39 -10.68
CA HIS A 135 -11.28 0.87 -11.63
C HIS A 135 -11.57 2.29 -12.15
N GLN A 136 -12.84 2.63 -12.36
CA GLN A 136 -13.24 3.96 -12.82
C GLN A 136 -12.72 5.09 -11.91
N TRP A 137 -12.64 4.87 -10.59
CA TRP A 137 -12.17 5.86 -9.62
C TRP A 137 -10.64 5.95 -9.56
N LEU A 138 -9.93 4.96 -10.12
CA LEU A 138 -8.46 4.94 -10.19
C LEU A 138 -7.91 5.50 -11.50
N THR A 139 -8.73 5.48 -12.55
CA THR A 139 -8.32 5.91 -13.90
C THR A 139 -8.80 7.31 -14.26
N ARG A 140 -9.64 7.92 -13.41
CA ARG A 140 -10.04 9.32 -13.59
C ARG A 140 -8.89 10.21 -13.16
N ASP A 141 -8.32 10.90 -14.13
CA ASP A 141 -7.27 11.91 -13.95
C ASP A 141 -7.90 13.22 -13.45
N GLU A 142 -8.53 13.17 -12.27
CA GLU A 142 -9.36 14.23 -11.71
C GLU A 142 -9.18 14.31 -10.19
N MET A 143 -9.09 15.53 -9.67
CA MET A 143 -9.01 15.84 -8.24
C MET A 143 -10.38 16.18 -7.66
N GLY A 144 -10.56 15.94 -6.36
CA GLY A 144 -11.79 16.25 -5.65
C GLY A 144 -12.94 15.31 -6.02
N ILE A 145 -12.62 14.05 -6.31
CA ILE A 145 -13.62 13.00 -6.54
C ILE A 145 -13.50 11.91 -5.48
N TYR A 146 -14.59 11.18 -5.28
CA TYR A 146 -14.62 10.03 -4.38
C TYR A 146 -13.47 9.05 -4.69
N SER A 147 -12.85 8.53 -3.63
CA SER A 147 -11.79 7.53 -3.72
C SER A 147 -12.10 6.30 -2.86
N PRO A 148 -12.24 5.11 -3.46
CA PRO A 148 -12.46 3.88 -2.68
C PRO A 148 -11.23 3.45 -1.87
N LEU A 149 -10.05 4.01 -2.15
CA LEU A 149 -8.86 3.76 -1.32
C LEU A 149 -9.06 4.31 0.10
N VAL A 150 -9.78 5.42 0.23
CA VAL A 150 -10.04 6.06 1.53
C VAL A 150 -10.98 5.21 2.37
N ASP A 151 -11.99 4.58 1.77
CA ASP A 151 -12.84 3.61 2.47
C ASP A 151 -12.04 2.41 3.00
N LEU A 152 -11.07 1.90 2.23
CA LEU A 152 -10.21 0.81 2.67
C LEU A 152 -9.25 1.23 3.78
N MET A 153 -8.72 2.45 3.70
CA MET A 153 -7.89 3.06 4.76
C MET A 153 -8.72 3.34 6.03
N ALA A 154 -10.01 3.66 5.90
CA ALA A 154 -10.92 3.95 7.00
C ALA A 154 -11.51 2.69 7.65
N ASN A 155 -11.61 1.57 6.92
CA ASN A 155 -12.28 0.37 7.36
C ASN A 155 -11.75 -0.14 8.72
N ALA A 156 -12.65 -0.34 9.68
CA ALA A 156 -12.34 -0.70 11.05
C ALA A 156 -11.57 -2.02 11.20
N ASP A 157 -11.78 -2.98 10.29
CA ASP A 157 -11.13 -4.29 10.32
C ASP A 157 -9.90 -4.37 9.41
N LEU A 158 -9.57 -3.30 8.70
CA LEU A 158 -8.41 -3.23 7.80
C LEU A 158 -7.48 -2.09 8.20
N GLY A 159 -7.77 -0.86 7.79
CA GLY A 159 -6.98 0.31 8.18
C GLY A 159 -7.01 0.55 9.69
N GLY A 160 -8.17 0.37 10.34
CA GLY A 160 -8.33 0.52 11.79
C GLY A 160 -7.54 -0.48 12.65
N LYS A 161 -7.08 -1.60 12.05
CA LYS A 161 -6.17 -2.58 12.70
C LYS A 161 -4.72 -2.41 12.28
N THR A 162 -4.41 -1.56 11.30
CA THR A 162 -3.06 -1.44 10.77
C THR A 162 -2.20 -0.60 11.70
N VAL A 163 -1.09 -1.17 12.18
CA VAL A 163 -0.20 -0.54 13.18
C VAL A 163 1.14 -0.10 12.61
N LEU A 164 1.49 -0.60 11.43
CA LEU A 164 2.73 -0.31 10.73
C LEU A 164 2.48 -0.37 9.21
N TYR A 165 2.92 0.67 8.53
CA TYR A 165 2.92 0.79 7.08
C TYR A 165 4.36 0.76 6.59
N MET A 166 4.62 0.01 5.54
CA MET A 166 5.96 -0.18 4.99
C MET A 166 5.91 -0.08 3.47
N LEU A 167 6.86 0.65 2.89
CA LEU A 167 7.12 0.61 1.46
C LEU A 167 8.44 -0.12 1.20
N ASP A 168 8.35 -1.24 0.48
CA ASP A 168 9.49 -1.88 -0.15
C ASP A 168 9.99 -1.00 -1.30
N ALA A 169 11.10 -0.35 -1.04
CA ALA A 169 11.84 0.44 -2.00
C ALA A 169 13.25 -0.13 -2.19
N LEU A 170 13.43 -1.46 -2.10
CA LEU A 170 14.74 -2.06 -2.39
C LEU A 170 15.06 -1.95 -3.88
N ILE A 171 14.08 -2.28 -4.72
CA ILE A 171 14.12 -2.09 -6.17
C ILE A 171 12.74 -1.62 -6.62
N CYS A 172 12.65 -0.37 -7.09
CA CYS A 172 11.39 0.20 -7.52
C CYS A 172 11.14 -0.07 -9.01
N ALA A 173 10.06 -0.80 -9.31
CA ALA A 173 9.63 -0.99 -10.69
C ALA A 173 9.00 0.31 -11.25
N PRO A 174 9.26 0.68 -12.50
CA PRO A 174 8.68 1.90 -13.08
C PRO A 174 7.17 1.75 -13.37
N SER A 175 6.70 0.53 -13.65
CA SER A 175 5.28 0.21 -13.83
C SER A 175 4.99 -1.24 -13.47
N GLU A 176 3.71 -1.59 -13.37
CA GLU A 176 3.25 -2.96 -13.24
C GLU A 176 3.69 -3.84 -14.42
N GLY A 177 4.17 -5.05 -14.11
CA GLY A 177 4.61 -6.02 -15.13
C GLY A 177 5.91 -5.65 -15.86
N ALA A 178 6.53 -4.51 -15.54
CA ALA A 178 7.81 -4.13 -16.13
C ALA A 178 8.94 -5.09 -15.71
N SER A 179 9.74 -5.54 -16.67
CA SER A 179 11.01 -6.21 -16.37
C SER A 179 11.93 -5.24 -15.65
N ILE A 180 12.57 -5.70 -14.57
CA ILE A 180 13.58 -4.92 -13.86
C ILE A 180 14.89 -4.95 -14.65
N THR A 181 15.38 -3.79 -15.06
CA THR A 181 16.71 -3.58 -15.65
C THR A 181 17.43 -2.46 -14.92
N LYS A 182 18.74 -2.32 -15.14
CA LYS A 182 19.51 -1.22 -14.55
C LYS A 182 18.97 0.14 -15.02
N GLU A 183 18.62 0.24 -16.30
CA GLU A 183 18.19 1.48 -16.95
C GLU A 183 16.86 1.99 -16.41
N ASN A 184 15.94 1.09 -16.05
CA ASN A 184 14.57 1.45 -15.66
C ASN A 184 14.28 1.32 -14.16
N SER A 185 15.26 0.87 -13.36
CA SER A 185 15.10 0.62 -11.93
C SER A 185 16.20 1.29 -11.08
N THR A 186 17.05 2.13 -11.68
CA THR A 186 17.97 3.00 -10.95
C THR A 186 17.47 4.43 -10.93
N TRP A 187 17.60 5.08 -9.78
CA TRP A 187 16.99 6.38 -9.52
C TRP A 187 18.04 7.48 -9.57
N GLN A 188 17.73 8.55 -10.30
CA GLN A 188 18.63 9.67 -10.52
C GLN A 188 18.65 10.61 -9.32
N GLN A 189 17.53 10.77 -8.62
CA GLN A 189 17.45 11.69 -7.50
C GLN A 189 18.35 11.28 -6.33
N ALA A 190 18.86 12.26 -5.58
CA ALA A 190 19.55 12.00 -4.33
C ALA A 190 18.59 11.35 -3.31
N PRO A 191 19.05 10.42 -2.46
CA PRO A 191 20.44 9.99 -2.27
C PRO A 191 20.91 8.87 -3.22
N PHE A 192 20.07 8.43 -4.17
CA PHE A 192 20.31 7.23 -4.97
C PHE A 192 21.35 7.43 -6.07
N ASN A 193 21.41 8.64 -6.67
CA ASN A 193 22.50 9.08 -7.56
C ASN A 193 22.88 8.07 -8.67
N GLY A 194 21.87 7.50 -9.35
CA GLY A 194 22.03 6.48 -10.39
C GLY A 194 22.15 5.04 -9.88
N GLY A 195 21.92 4.81 -8.59
CA GLY A 195 21.83 3.49 -7.96
C GLY A 195 20.40 2.97 -7.84
N PHE A 196 20.26 1.73 -7.39
CA PHE A 196 18.97 1.22 -6.90
C PHE A 196 18.59 1.95 -5.62
N THR A 197 17.29 2.03 -5.35
CA THR A 197 16.77 2.73 -4.18
C THR A 197 17.25 2.12 -2.87
N ALA A 198 17.39 0.79 -2.80
CA ALA A 198 17.99 0.08 -1.65
C ALA A 198 17.48 0.56 -0.28
N SER A 199 16.19 0.87 -0.20
CA SER A 199 15.58 1.54 0.95
C SER A 199 14.33 0.81 1.42
N VAL A 200 13.94 1.06 2.66
CA VAL A 200 12.62 0.68 3.19
C VAL A 200 12.06 1.93 3.88
N PHE A 201 10.82 2.28 3.59
CA PHE A 201 10.12 3.35 4.28
C PHE A 201 9.18 2.74 5.30
N VAL A 202 9.06 3.37 6.46
CA VAL A 202 8.19 2.92 7.55
C VAL A 202 7.45 4.10 8.16
N SER A 203 6.20 3.88 8.57
CA SER A 203 5.36 4.88 9.23
C SER A 203 4.25 4.21 10.02
N GLN A 204 3.70 4.93 11.00
CA GLN A 204 2.43 4.57 11.63
C GLN A 204 1.25 5.40 11.08
N ASP A 205 1.53 6.43 10.28
CA ASP A 205 0.54 7.25 9.60
C ASP A 205 0.44 6.81 8.12
N PRO A 206 -0.74 6.30 7.67
CA PRO A 206 -0.95 5.80 6.32
C PRO A 206 -0.96 6.89 5.26
N VAL A 207 -1.41 8.09 5.59
CA VAL A 207 -1.47 9.21 4.64
C VAL A 207 -0.08 9.79 4.47
N ALA A 208 0.69 9.91 5.56
CA ALA A 208 2.04 10.46 5.52
C ALA A 208 3.00 9.57 4.71
N ILE A 209 2.98 8.25 4.91
CA ILE A 209 3.88 7.34 4.17
C ILE A 209 3.59 7.35 2.68
N ASP A 210 2.31 7.39 2.31
CA ASP A 210 1.94 7.40 0.91
C ASP A 210 2.19 8.79 0.28
N SER A 211 2.07 9.88 1.04
CA SER A 211 2.48 11.22 0.59
C SER A 211 3.97 11.28 0.30
N VAL A 212 4.80 10.72 1.21
CA VAL A 212 6.24 10.59 0.99
C VAL A 212 6.52 9.72 -0.24
N GLY A 213 5.86 8.56 -0.35
CA GLY A 213 6.01 7.67 -1.51
C GLY A 213 5.64 8.35 -2.83
N ALA A 214 4.56 9.14 -2.86
CA ALA A 214 4.12 9.90 -4.02
C ALA A 214 5.15 10.93 -4.45
N ASP A 215 5.68 11.73 -3.52
CA ASP A 215 6.74 12.71 -3.77
C ASP A 215 7.99 12.05 -4.39
N PHE A 216 8.41 10.90 -3.85
CA PHE A 216 9.54 10.14 -4.38
C PHE A 216 9.29 9.63 -5.80
N LEU A 217 8.11 9.10 -6.10
CA LEU A 217 7.77 8.57 -7.43
C LEU A 217 7.56 9.67 -8.47
N SER A 218 6.88 10.76 -8.12
CA SER A 218 6.58 11.87 -9.02
C SER A 218 7.81 12.72 -9.34
N SER A 219 8.81 12.72 -8.45
CA SER A 219 10.08 13.43 -8.64
C SER A 219 11.19 12.61 -9.27
N GLU A 220 10.97 11.32 -9.56
CA GLU A 220 11.98 10.46 -10.19
C GLU A 220 11.78 10.39 -11.71
N PRO A 221 12.71 10.91 -12.53
CA PRO A 221 12.60 10.82 -13.99
C PRO A 221 12.56 9.38 -14.50
N THR A 222 13.27 8.44 -13.86
CA THR A 222 13.20 7.02 -14.25
C THR A 222 11.79 6.43 -14.06
N VAL A 223 10.98 6.96 -13.14
CA VAL A 223 9.59 6.52 -12.96
C VAL A 223 8.68 7.26 -13.93
N THR A 224 8.71 8.59 -13.93
CA THR A 224 7.77 9.43 -14.71
C THR A 224 7.93 9.27 -16.23
N ASN A 225 9.14 8.97 -16.73
CA ASN A 225 9.36 8.71 -18.16
C ASN A 225 8.75 7.39 -18.63
N TYR A 226 8.61 6.41 -17.73
CA TYR A 226 8.06 5.09 -18.05
C TYR A 226 6.62 4.93 -17.56
N ASN A 227 6.11 5.88 -16.78
CA ASN A 227 4.79 5.86 -16.20
C ASN A 227 4.16 7.26 -16.20
N ARG A 228 3.25 7.48 -17.15
CA ARG A 228 2.54 8.76 -17.26
C ARG A 228 1.61 9.05 -16.07
N ALA A 229 1.05 8.03 -15.45
CA ALA A 229 0.14 8.22 -14.33
C ALA A 229 0.88 8.77 -13.09
N ALA A 230 2.11 8.32 -12.85
CA ALA A 230 2.98 8.85 -11.80
C ALA A 230 3.40 10.32 -12.03
N ALA A 231 3.30 10.82 -13.26
CA ALA A 231 3.60 12.22 -13.59
C ALA A 231 2.39 13.16 -13.40
N SER A 232 1.16 12.62 -13.26
CA SER A 232 -0.03 13.44 -13.02
C SER A 232 -0.25 13.64 -11.54
N VAL A 233 -0.35 14.90 -11.09
CA VAL A 233 -0.70 15.21 -9.69
C VAL A 233 -2.02 14.55 -9.26
N ASN A 234 -2.95 14.30 -10.18
CA ASN A 234 -4.26 13.71 -9.85
C ASN A 234 -4.17 12.28 -9.31
N ASN A 235 -3.03 11.59 -9.48
CA ASN A 235 -2.81 10.27 -8.88
C ASN A 235 -2.87 10.30 -7.34
N GLU A 236 -2.73 11.49 -6.75
CA GLU A 236 -2.76 11.75 -5.32
C GLU A 236 -4.17 12.11 -4.80
N ASN A 237 -5.22 12.01 -5.63
CA ASN A 237 -6.59 12.37 -5.23
C ASN A 237 -7.01 11.71 -3.90
N TYR A 238 -6.67 10.43 -3.71
CA TYR A 238 -6.98 9.73 -2.45
C TYR A 238 -6.24 10.30 -1.23
N LEU A 239 -5.06 10.89 -1.40
CA LEU A 239 -4.29 11.52 -0.32
C LEU A 239 -4.91 12.85 0.09
N HIS A 240 -5.39 13.64 -0.88
CA HIS A 240 -6.18 14.83 -0.58
C HIS A 240 -7.49 14.49 0.13
N GLU A 241 -8.19 13.45 -0.35
CA GLU A 241 -9.40 12.94 0.29
C GLU A 241 -9.14 12.45 1.72
N ALA A 242 -8.10 11.64 1.93
CA ALA A 242 -7.77 11.08 3.26
C ALA A 242 -7.20 12.11 4.23
N GLY A 243 -6.27 12.96 3.78
CA GLY A 243 -5.66 14.01 4.60
C GLY A 243 -6.64 15.09 5.04
N LEU A 244 -7.78 15.20 4.35
CA LEU A 244 -8.89 16.10 4.69
C LEU A 244 -10.18 15.32 4.98
N VAL A 245 -10.12 14.07 5.46
CA VAL A 245 -11.29 13.17 5.55
C VAL A 245 -12.51 13.76 6.28
N ASN A 246 -12.30 14.63 7.29
CA ASN A 246 -13.37 15.33 8.00
C ASN A 246 -14.13 16.36 7.14
N SER A 247 -13.55 16.77 6.02
CA SER A 247 -14.09 17.73 5.05
C SER A 247 -13.51 17.40 3.68
N ALA A 248 -13.71 16.16 3.24
CA ALA A 248 -13.08 15.64 2.03
C ALA A 248 -13.43 16.51 0.81
N PRO A 249 -12.48 16.82 -0.09
CA PRO A 249 -12.70 17.66 -1.26
C PRO A 249 -13.87 17.23 -2.16
N SER A 250 -14.15 15.93 -2.26
CA SER A 250 -15.29 15.39 -2.99
C SER A 250 -16.65 15.60 -2.32
N GLY A 251 -16.66 16.05 -1.07
CA GLY A 251 -17.85 16.11 -0.21
C GLY A 251 -18.30 14.74 0.33
N THR A 252 -17.55 13.66 0.07
CA THR A 252 -17.86 12.33 0.58
C THR A 252 -17.67 12.28 2.11
N ALA A 253 -18.67 11.77 2.82
CA ALA A 253 -18.57 11.44 4.24
C ALA A 253 -18.07 10.00 4.42
N TYR A 254 -16.75 9.81 4.52
CA TYR A 254 -16.14 8.48 4.66
C TYR A 254 -16.47 7.84 6.00
N THR A 255 -16.69 6.52 5.99
CA THR A 255 -17.01 5.73 7.20
C THR A 255 -16.06 4.56 7.42
N ASP A 256 -16.02 4.05 8.64
CA ASP A 256 -15.22 2.89 9.04
C ASP A 256 -15.80 1.53 8.58
N SER A 257 -16.74 1.52 7.64
CA SER A 257 -17.56 0.37 7.23
C SER A 257 -18.47 -0.20 8.33
N ARG A 258 -18.57 0.46 9.48
CA ARG A 258 -19.52 0.14 10.58
C ARG A 258 -20.49 1.29 10.85
N GLY A 259 -20.48 2.31 9.99
CA GLY A 259 -21.39 3.46 10.05
C GLY A 259 -20.86 4.63 10.88
N HIS A 260 -19.62 4.58 11.38
CA HIS A 260 -19.01 5.73 12.05
C HIS A 260 -18.24 6.58 11.04
N THR A 261 -18.53 7.88 11.01
CA THR A 261 -17.78 8.84 10.19
C THR A 261 -16.35 8.98 10.71
N VAL A 262 -15.38 8.96 9.80
CA VAL A 262 -13.96 9.12 10.12
C VAL A 262 -13.57 10.59 10.02
N THR A 263 -12.86 11.09 11.04
CA THR A 263 -12.44 12.50 11.13
C THR A 263 -10.94 12.70 10.98
N ASN A 264 -10.14 11.63 11.02
CA ASN A 264 -8.70 11.67 10.81
C ASN A 264 -8.21 10.33 10.28
N LEU A 265 -7.42 10.36 9.20
CA LEU A 265 -6.70 9.20 8.68
C LEU A 265 -5.18 9.40 8.66
N GLY A 266 -4.70 10.62 8.91
CA GLY A 266 -3.29 10.96 8.82
C GLY A 266 -3.06 12.30 8.14
N VAL A 267 -1.78 12.63 7.94
CA VAL A 267 -1.34 13.91 7.40
C VAL A 267 -0.92 13.77 5.94
N HIS A 268 -1.50 14.59 5.06
CA HIS A 268 -1.02 14.77 3.69
C HIS A 268 -0.26 16.09 3.55
N GLU A 269 1.00 16.02 3.11
CA GLU A 269 1.85 17.16 2.81
C GLU A 269 2.81 16.78 1.69
N HIS A 270 3.33 17.79 1.00
CA HIS A 270 4.50 17.65 0.13
C HIS A 270 5.75 18.17 0.83
N TRP A 271 6.91 17.65 0.46
CA TRP A 271 8.17 18.30 0.82
C TRP A 271 8.29 19.69 0.18
N ASN A 272 9.25 20.47 0.64
CA ASN A 272 9.55 21.78 0.07
C ASN A 272 10.15 21.72 -1.35
N ASN A 273 11.03 20.75 -1.62
CA ASN A 273 11.62 20.47 -2.93
C ASN A 273 12.34 19.12 -2.93
N SER A 274 12.58 18.55 -4.12
CA SER A 274 13.19 17.23 -4.30
C SER A 274 14.68 17.17 -3.93
N ALA A 275 15.38 18.29 -3.75
CA ALA A 275 16.78 18.30 -3.32
C ALA A 275 16.89 18.15 -1.79
N GLU A 276 16.13 18.95 -1.05
CA GLU A 276 16.16 18.95 0.42
C GLU A 276 15.25 17.90 1.04
N LYS A 277 14.10 17.61 0.41
CA LYS A 277 13.08 16.65 0.86
C LYS A 277 12.60 16.92 2.30
N LYS A 278 12.38 18.19 2.65
CA LYS A 278 11.94 18.60 3.99
C LYS A 278 10.44 18.86 4.03
N TYR A 279 9.76 18.19 4.93
CA TYR A 279 8.35 18.41 5.27
C TYR A 279 8.20 19.41 6.44
N SER A 280 6.97 19.70 6.85
CA SER A 280 6.66 20.69 7.89
C SER A 280 7.49 20.54 9.17
N ARG A 281 7.61 19.33 9.74
CA ARG A 281 8.41 19.13 10.97
C ARG A 281 9.91 19.19 10.71
N ASN A 282 10.37 18.77 9.53
CA ASN A 282 11.77 18.99 9.13
C ASN A 282 12.13 20.49 9.01
N LEU A 283 11.13 21.34 8.77
CA LEU A 283 11.25 22.81 8.68
C LEU A 283 11.00 23.51 10.02
N GLY A 284 10.82 22.77 11.11
CA GLY A 284 10.67 23.32 12.46
C GLY A 284 9.24 23.70 12.86
N LYS A 285 8.21 23.21 12.14
CA LYS A 285 6.83 23.28 12.64
C LYS A 285 6.58 22.22 13.71
N ASP A 286 5.61 22.49 14.60
CA ASP A 286 5.24 21.58 15.69
C ASP A 286 4.53 20.30 15.20
N GLU A 287 3.81 20.41 14.08
CA GLU A 287 3.02 19.33 13.48
C GLU A 287 3.36 19.15 11.99
N GLY A 288 2.99 17.99 11.44
CA GLY A 288 3.20 17.63 10.04
C GLY A 288 4.11 16.41 9.85
N ILE A 289 4.50 16.14 8.60
CA ILE A 289 5.39 15.02 8.27
C ILE A 289 6.82 15.38 8.70
N GLU A 290 7.55 14.37 9.18
CA GLU A 290 9.00 14.42 9.42
C GLU A 290 9.66 13.26 8.68
N LEU A 291 10.37 13.54 7.59
CA LEU A 291 11.18 12.51 6.92
C LEU A 291 12.51 12.36 7.66
N VAL A 292 12.70 11.22 8.32
CA VAL A 292 13.93 10.86 9.03
C VAL A 292 14.68 9.79 8.25
N ARG A 293 16.00 9.95 8.09
CA ARG A 293 16.87 8.96 7.46
C ARG A 293 17.59 8.17 8.54
N ALA A 294 17.26 6.89 8.67
CA ALA A 294 18.05 5.93 9.43
C ALA A 294 19.07 5.29 8.47
N GLY A 295 20.35 5.26 8.88
CA GLY A 295 21.46 4.77 8.06
C GLY A 295 21.44 3.26 7.83
#